data_AF-A0A3B8P6X1-F1
#
_entry.id   AF-A0A3B8P6X1-F1
#
_cell.length_a   1.000
_cell.length_b   1.000
_cell.length_c   1.000
_cell.angle_alpha   90.00
_cell.angle_beta   90.00
_cell.angle_gamma   90.00
#
_symmetry.space_group_name_H-M   'P 1'
#
loop_
_entity.id
_entity.type
_entity.pdbx_description
1 polymer ?
#
loop_
_entity_poly.entity_id
_entity_poly.type
_entity_poly.pdbx_seq_one_letter_code
_entity_poly.pdbx_strand_id
1 'polypeptide(L)'
;MYIVRNFYKGRPGYRCLQEAVRAHYLKHYDATPEPQPDVFVCLTGSNGGAPGYACAGISYGDSGKLFSEYYLDQGLDQRYGLDRARIAEVGAFASFRSGSGAGKYLLNNVIQTLALRNFGLVVLTATEQVRQLLTPIVETLDDLGGADQGRVKDPQVNWGSYYQHGPRVVAARLSPPSIWMSAPASAAGLGHALPSFNRQASA
;
A
#
# COMPACT_ATOMS: atom_id res chain seq x y z
N MET A 1 6.72 11.87 -20.50
CA MET A 1 7.34 11.39 -19.24
C MET A 1 6.23 11.23 -18.22
N TYR A 2 6.13 10.06 -17.57
CA TYR A 2 5.24 9.88 -16.42
C TYR A 2 5.97 10.25 -15.13
N ILE A 3 5.26 10.90 -14.21
CA ILE A 3 5.80 11.29 -12.90
C ILE A 3 4.84 10.83 -11.82
N VAL A 4 5.34 10.05 -10.86
CA VAL A 4 4.56 9.68 -9.67
C VAL A 4 4.67 10.81 -8.64
N ARG A 5 3.54 11.31 -8.15
CA ARG A 5 3.49 12.38 -7.14
C ARG A 5 2.57 12.02 -5.98
N ASN A 6 2.98 12.48 -4.81
CA ASN A 6 2.19 12.37 -3.58
C ASN A 6 1.38 13.64 -3.35
N PHE A 7 0.13 13.47 -2.94
CA PHE A 7 -0.81 14.52 -2.62
C PHE A 7 -1.33 14.31 -1.20
N TYR A 8 -1.17 15.32 -0.35
CA TYR A 8 -1.44 15.23 1.08
C TYR A 8 -2.71 15.99 1.46
N LYS A 9 -3.38 15.53 2.54
CA LYS A 9 -4.56 16.18 3.13
C LYS A 9 -4.34 17.69 3.29
N GLY A 10 -5.39 18.48 3.05
CA GLY A 10 -5.35 19.95 3.13
C GLY A 10 -4.75 20.66 1.92
N ARG A 11 -4.24 19.95 0.91
CA ARG A 11 -3.76 20.55 -0.36
C ARG A 11 -4.82 20.47 -1.45
N PRO A 12 -4.91 21.44 -2.39
CA PRO A 12 -5.90 21.42 -3.47
C PRO A 12 -5.87 20.15 -4.32
N GLY A 13 -4.67 19.62 -4.62
CA GLY A 13 -4.54 18.41 -5.42
C GLY A 13 -5.09 17.14 -4.73
N TYR A 14 -5.12 17.10 -3.40
CA TYR A 14 -5.76 16.00 -2.67
C TYR A 14 -7.27 16.01 -2.89
N ARG A 15 -7.92 17.18 -2.75
CA ARG A 15 -9.37 17.31 -3.02
C ARG A 15 -9.72 17.00 -4.46
N CYS A 16 -8.90 17.46 -5.42
CA CYS A 16 -9.07 17.12 -6.84
C CYS A 16 -9.05 15.59 -7.07
N LEU A 17 -8.16 14.85 -6.39
CA LEU A 17 -8.12 13.39 -6.49
C LEU A 17 -9.31 12.72 -5.80
N GLN A 18 -9.77 13.22 -4.65
CA GLN A 18 -11.00 12.71 -4.02
C GLN A 18 -12.21 12.83 -4.96
N GLU A 19 -12.39 14.00 -5.57
CA GLU A 19 -13.47 14.25 -6.53
C GLU A 19 -13.34 13.37 -7.78
N ALA A 20 -12.11 13.21 -8.30
CA ALA A 20 -11.86 12.36 -9.47
C ALA A 20 -12.14 10.88 -9.17
N VAL A 21 -11.75 10.37 -7.99
CA VAL A 21 -12.08 9.01 -7.56
C VAL A 21 -13.60 8.86 -7.40
N ARG A 22 -14.28 9.80 -6.74
CA ARG A 22 -15.74 9.76 -6.59
C ARG A 22 -16.43 9.76 -7.96
N ALA A 23 -16.01 10.60 -8.90
CA ALA A 23 -16.54 10.63 -10.25
C ALA A 23 -16.27 9.32 -11.02
N HIS A 24 -15.11 8.69 -10.81
CA HIS A 24 -14.79 7.39 -11.39
C HIS A 24 -15.72 6.29 -10.86
N TYR A 25 -15.89 6.21 -9.54
CA TYR A 25 -16.79 5.23 -8.91
C TYR A 25 -18.25 5.47 -9.30
N LEU A 26 -18.69 6.72 -9.43
CA LEU A 26 -20.03 7.05 -9.89
C LEU A 26 -20.24 6.56 -11.32
N LYS A 27 -19.28 6.83 -12.22
CA LYS A 27 -19.37 6.41 -13.62
C LYS A 27 -19.39 4.89 -13.80
N HIS A 28 -18.61 4.15 -13.00
CA HIS A 28 -18.44 2.71 -13.18
C HIS A 28 -19.41 1.86 -12.36
N TYR A 29 -19.85 2.37 -11.21
CA TYR A 29 -20.61 1.60 -10.23
C TYR A 29 -21.87 2.32 -9.74
N ASP A 30 -22.16 3.53 -10.20
CA ASP A 30 -23.19 4.40 -9.61
C ASP A 30 -22.96 4.63 -8.09
N ALA A 31 -21.69 4.57 -7.68
CA ALA A 31 -21.25 4.65 -6.29
C ALA A 31 -20.67 6.03 -5.98
N THR A 32 -20.92 6.53 -4.77
CA THR A 32 -20.40 7.83 -4.31
C THR A 32 -19.62 7.69 -3.00
N PRO A 33 -18.52 6.91 -2.98
CA PRO A 33 -17.69 6.80 -1.78
C PRO A 33 -16.99 8.12 -1.48
N GLU A 34 -16.62 8.29 -0.22
CA GLU A 34 -15.87 9.44 0.28
C GLU A 34 -14.47 8.99 0.73
N PRO A 35 -13.52 8.84 -0.20
CA PRO A 35 -12.20 8.34 0.13
C PRO A 35 -11.43 9.36 0.98
N GLN A 36 -10.90 8.90 2.12
CA GLN A 36 -10.09 9.72 3.04
C GLN A 36 -8.73 9.07 3.39
N PRO A 37 -7.94 8.59 2.40
CA PRO A 37 -6.62 8.00 2.66
C PRO A 37 -5.65 9.06 3.21
N ASP A 38 -4.59 8.64 3.90
CA ASP A 38 -3.58 9.57 4.45
C ASP A 38 -2.83 10.33 3.36
N VAL A 39 -2.55 9.64 2.25
CA VAL A 39 -1.91 10.22 1.07
C VAL A 39 -2.53 9.64 -0.19
N PHE A 40 -2.69 10.47 -1.22
CA PHE A 40 -2.91 9.98 -2.57
C PHE A 40 -1.59 9.93 -3.33
N VAL A 41 -1.36 8.83 -4.03
CA VAL A 41 -0.28 8.70 -5.01
C VAL A 41 -0.90 8.71 -6.39
N CYS A 42 -0.41 9.56 -7.28
CA CYS A 42 -0.97 9.74 -8.61
C CYS A 42 0.12 9.68 -9.68
N LEU A 43 -0.17 8.97 -10.76
CA LEU A 43 0.63 8.96 -11.98
C LEU A 43 0.23 10.15 -12.83
N THR A 44 1.10 11.15 -12.91
CA THR A 44 0.85 12.42 -13.61
C THR A 44 1.68 12.52 -14.90
N GLY A 45 1.30 13.47 -15.76
CA GLY A 45 2.13 13.88 -16.90
C GLY A 45 3.27 14.80 -16.47
N SER A 46 3.98 15.37 -17.45
CA SER A 46 5.07 16.33 -17.20
C SER A 46 4.63 17.58 -16.42
N ASN A 47 3.34 17.94 -16.50
CA ASN A 47 2.77 19.05 -15.73
C ASN A 47 2.64 18.77 -14.23
N GLY A 48 2.77 17.52 -13.78
CA GLY A 48 2.65 17.13 -12.38
C GLY A 48 1.24 17.31 -11.78
N GLY A 49 0.22 17.55 -12.62
CA GLY A 49 -1.13 17.91 -12.17
C GLY A 49 -2.03 16.70 -11.93
N ALA A 50 -2.89 16.81 -10.92
CA ALA A 50 -4.05 15.93 -10.73
C ALA A 50 -5.15 16.26 -11.78
N PRO A 51 -6.02 15.31 -12.16
CA PRO A 51 -6.11 13.94 -11.65
C PRO A 51 -5.12 12.96 -12.30
N GLY A 52 -4.31 13.41 -13.26
CA GLY A 52 -3.33 12.57 -13.93
C GLY A 52 -3.95 11.42 -14.72
N TYR A 53 -3.23 10.29 -14.78
CA TYR A 53 -3.60 9.09 -15.53
C TYR A 53 -4.25 8.02 -14.65
N ALA A 54 -3.79 7.91 -13.41
CA ALA A 54 -4.30 6.99 -12.41
C ALA A 54 -3.95 7.51 -11.01
N CYS A 55 -4.70 7.10 -9.99
CA CYS A 55 -4.39 7.36 -8.60
C CYS A 55 -4.72 6.17 -7.69
N ALA A 56 -4.06 6.14 -6.53
CA ALA A 56 -4.30 5.22 -5.44
C ALA A 56 -4.19 5.98 -4.11
N GLY A 57 -5.08 5.69 -3.18
CA GLY A 57 -4.99 6.14 -1.80
C GLY A 57 -4.16 5.17 -0.97
N ILE A 58 -3.32 5.68 -0.08
CA ILE A 58 -2.59 4.90 0.92
C ILE A 58 -3.07 5.34 2.31
N SER A 59 -3.48 4.37 3.12
CA SER A 59 -3.78 4.54 4.54
C SER A 59 -2.81 3.70 5.36
N TYR A 60 -2.23 4.27 6.41
CA TYR A 60 -1.24 3.57 7.23
C TYR A 60 -1.89 2.88 8.43
N GLY A 61 -1.43 1.70 8.81
CA GLY A 61 -2.03 0.91 9.90
C GLY A 61 -1.91 1.59 11.27
N ASP A 62 -0.95 2.48 11.47
CA ASP A 62 -0.77 3.29 12.68
C ASP A 62 -1.66 4.54 12.73
N SER A 63 -2.27 4.94 11.60
CA SER A 63 -3.23 6.06 11.53
C SER A 63 -4.62 5.71 12.08
N GLY A 64 -4.92 4.41 12.24
CA GLY A 64 -6.19 3.91 12.72
C GLY A 64 -6.58 2.58 12.11
N LYS A 65 -7.87 2.22 12.28
CA LYS A 65 -8.44 1.00 11.69
C LYS A 65 -8.59 1.15 10.17
N LEU A 66 -8.00 0.24 9.40
CA LEU A 66 -8.01 0.23 7.94
C LEU A 66 -9.39 -0.20 7.41
N PHE A 67 -9.75 0.21 6.19
CA PHE A 67 -11.07 -0.10 5.61
C PHE A 67 -11.30 -1.61 5.46
N SER A 68 -10.26 -2.35 5.08
CA SER A 68 -10.32 -3.79 4.85
C SER A 68 -10.51 -4.57 6.16
N GLU A 69 -10.09 -4.00 7.30
CA GLU A 69 -10.25 -4.63 8.63
C GLU A 69 -11.71 -4.66 9.13
N TYR A 70 -12.64 -3.98 8.44
CA TYR A 70 -14.06 -4.09 8.77
C TYR A 70 -14.68 -5.42 8.27
N TYR A 71 -14.11 -6.00 7.22
CA TYR A 71 -14.55 -7.29 6.67
C TYR A 71 -13.89 -8.51 7.34
N LEU A 72 -12.93 -8.29 8.23
CA LEU A 72 -12.17 -9.34 8.89
C LEU A 72 -12.58 -9.47 10.36
N ASP A 73 -12.55 -10.70 10.87
CA ASP A 73 -12.85 -10.99 12.27
C ASP A 73 -11.65 -10.72 13.18
N GLN A 74 -10.44 -10.71 12.60
CA GLN A 74 -9.18 -10.44 13.28
C GLN A 74 -8.42 -9.29 12.58
N GLY A 75 -7.76 -8.45 13.37
CA GLY A 75 -6.87 -7.40 12.86
C GLY A 75 -5.68 -7.95 12.08
N LEU A 76 -5.18 -7.17 11.12
CA LEU A 76 -4.09 -7.61 10.24
C LEU A 76 -2.76 -7.78 10.99
N ASP A 77 -2.52 -6.96 12.00
CA ASP A 77 -1.34 -7.04 12.87
C ASP A 77 -1.26 -8.38 13.61
N GLN A 78 -2.37 -8.82 14.19
CA GLN A 78 -2.45 -10.11 14.87
C GLN A 78 -2.35 -11.28 13.90
N ARG A 79 -3.06 -11.21 12.76
CA ARG A 79 -3.08 -12.28 11.77
C ARG A 79 -1.69 -12.53 11.16
N TYR A 80 -0.94 -11.47 10.90
CA TYR A 80 0.37 -11.56 10.24
C TYR A 80 1.56 -11.47 11.19
N GLY A 81 1.34 -11.19 12.48
CA GLY A 81 2.41 -11.01 13.47
C GLY A 81 3.30 -9.81 13.16
N LEU A 82 2.70 -8.69 12.72
CA LEU A 82 3.41 -7.49 12.28
C LEU A 82 2.99 -6.27 13.11
N ASP A 83 3.94 -5.35 13.30
CA ASP A 83 3.63 -4.04 13.85
C ASP A 83 2.70 -3.25 12.91
N ARG A 84 1.71 -2.52 13.47
CA ARG A 84 0.74 -1.75 12.69
C ARG A 84 1.39 -0.69 11.78
N ALA A 85 2.51 -0.10 12.20
CA ALA A 85 3.27 0.86 11.38
C ALA A 85 3.89 0.21 10.13
N ARG A 86 3.96 -1.12 10.07
CA ARG A 86 4.45 -1.89 8.91
C ARG A 86 3.32 -2.38 8.00
N ILE A 87 2.08 -1.97 8.24
CA ILE A 87 0.92 -2.33 7.45
C ILE A 87 0.42 -1.09 6.70
N ALA A 88 0.20 -1.23 5.40
CA ALA A 88 -0.42 -0.20 4.58
C ALA A 88 -1.63 -0.75 3.84
N GLU A 89 -2.68 0.04 3.74
CA GLU A 89 -3.81 -0.23 2.86
C GLU A 89 -3.69 0.59 1.59
N VAL A 90 -3.88 -0.07 0.45
CA VAL A 90 -4.07 0.60 -0.85
C VAL A 90 -5.55 0.54 -1.21
N GLY A 91 -6.17 1.70 -1.26
CA GLY A 91 -7.59 1.89 -1.57
C GLY A 91 -7.81 3.03 -2.55
N ALA A 92 -9.06 3.46 -2.72
CA ALA A 92 -9.43 4.61 -3.57
C ALA A 92 -8.75 4.58 -4.97
N PHE A 93 -8.58 3.38 -5.51
CA PHE A 93 -7.86 3.16 -6.76
C PHE A 93 -8.77 3.53 -7.94
N ALA A 94 -8.25 4.37 -8.83
CA ALA A 94 -8.94 4.78 -10.04
C ALA A 94 -7.95 4.95 -11.19
N SER A 95 -8.32 4.43 -12.37
CA SER A 95 -7.57 4.65 -13.62
C SER A 95 -8.42 5.50 -14.55
N PHE A 96 -7.93 6.71 -14.84
CA PHE A 96 -8.69 7.71 -15.61
C PHE A 96 -8.54 7.55 -17.12
N ARG A 97 -7.53 6.79 -17.58
CA ARG A 97 -7.33 6.47 -19.00
C ARG A 97 -7.27 4.96 -19.23
N SER A 98 -8.34 4.40 -19.77
CA SER A 98 -8.42 2.99 -20.16
C SER A 98 -7.36 2.63 -21.21
N GLY A 99 -6.82 1.41 -21.13
CA GLY A 99 -5.90 0.86 -22.14
C GLY A 99 -4.45 1.39 -22.11
N SER A 100 -4.11 2.31 -21.20
CA SER A 100 -2.76 2.89 -21.12
C SER A 100 -1.77 2.09 -20.26
N GLY A 101 -2.24 1.09 -19.51
CA GLY A 101 -1.45 0.39 -18.49
C GLY A 101 -1.09 1.25 -17.26
N ALA A 102 -1.57 2.50 -17.19
CA ALA A 102 -1.25 3.45 -16.13
C ALA A 102 -1.60 2.93 -14.74
N GLY A 103 -2.77 2.28 -14.58
CA GLY A 103 -3.18 1.69 -13.30
C GLY A 103 -2.24 0.59 -12.83
N LYS A 104 -1.85 -0.34 -13.72
CA LYS A 104 -0.88 -1.41 -13.42
C LYS A 104 0.48 -0.83 -13.04
N TYR A 105 0.96 0.15 -13.82
CA TYR A 105 2.23 0.83 -13.56
C TYR A 105 2.24 1.53 -12.20
N LEU A 106 1.15 2.22 -11.86
CA LEU A 106 1.00 2.90 -10.58
C LEU A 106 0.98 1.89 -9.41
N LEU A 107 0.20 0.81 -9.49
CA LEU A 107 0.16 -0.20 -8.43
C LEU A 107 1.54 -0.82 -8.20
N ASN A 108 2.26 -1.14 -9.28
CA ASN A 108 3.62 -1.65 -9.17
C ASN A 108 4.54 -0.65 -8.45
N ASN A 109 4.49 0.63 -8.84
CA ASN A 109 5.31 1.65 -8.20
C ASN A 109 4.96 1.85 -6.72
N VAL A 110 3.68 1.83 -6.36
CA VAL A 110 3.21 1.94 -4.97
C VAL A 110 3.72 0.75 -4.14
N ILE A 111 3.53 -0.48 -4.62
CA ILE A 111 3.95 -1.70 -3.91
C ILE A 111 5.46 -1.73 -3.70
N GLN A 112 6.24 -1.44 -4.75
CA GLN A 112 7.70 -1.36 -4.65
C GLN A 112 8.15 -0.25 -3.69
N THR A 113 7.49 0.91 -3.71
CA THR A 113 7.80 2.02 -2.79
C THR A 113 7.50 1.66 -1.34
N LEU A 114 6.41 0.95 -1.07
CA LEU A 114 6.07 0.48 0.28
C LEU A 114 7.09 -0.55 0.79
N ALA A 115 7.49 -1.50 -0.06
CA ALA A 115 8.54 -2.47 0.27
C ALA A 115 9.88 -1.78 0.58
N LEU A 116 10.27 -0.78 -0.22
CA LEU A 116 11.46 0.05 0.02
C LEU A 116 11.36 0.88 1.31
N ARG A 117 10.15 1.21 1.77
CA ARG A 117 9.90 1.92 3.04
C ARG A 117 9.73 0.98 4.23
N ASN A 118 10.12 -0.30 4.08
CA ASN A 118 10.11 -1.30 5.15
C ASN A 118 8.72 -1.69 5.67
N PHE A 119 7.65 -1.40 4.91
CA PHE A 119 6.34 -2.00 5.13
C PHE A 119 6.46 -3.51 4.88
N GLY A 120 5.82 -4.30 5.74
CA GLY A 120 5.81 -5.76 5.66
C GLY A 120 4.53 -6.34 5.05
N LEU A 121 3.47 -5.53 4.94
CA LEU A 121 2.18 -5.97 4.43
C LEU A 121 1.48 -4.83 3.69
N VAL A 122 0.94 -5.15 2.52
CA VAL A 122 -0.06 -4.32 1.85
C VAL A 122 -1.39 -5.05 1.80
N VAL A 123 -2.48 -4.36 2.12
CA VAL A 123 -3.86 -4.89 2.03
C VAL A 123 -4.69 -4.06 1.06
N LEU A 124 -5.60 -4.70 0.33
CA LEU A 124 -6.54 -4.05 -0.57
C LEU A 124 -7.91 -4.71 -0.45
N THR A 125 -8.98 -3.92 -0.56
CA THR A 125 -10.30 -4.41 -0.93
C THR A 125 -10.43 -4.30 -2.44
N ALA A 126 -10.21 -5.41 -3.15
CA ALA A 126 -10.00 -5.44 -4.59
C ALA A 126 -11.12 -6.21 -5.32
N THR A 127 -11.67 -5.62 -6.39
CA THR A 127 -12.51 -6.33 -7.37
C THR A 127 -11.68 -7.32 -8.18
N GLU A 128 -12.32 -8.23 -8.92
CA GLU A 128 -11.63 -9.21 -9.77
C GLU A 128 -10.62 -8.57 -10.73
N GLN A 129 -10.99 -7.45 -11.36
CA GLN A 129 -10.10 -6.72 -12.26
C GLN A 129 -8.84 -6.22 -11.54
N VAL A 130 -8.97 -5.70 -10.32
CA VAL A 130 -7.83 -5.22 -9.54
C VAL A 130 -6.96 -6.39 -9.06
N ARG A 131 -7.56 -7.52 -8.67
CA ARG A 131 -6.81 -8.73 -8.31
C ARG A 131 -5.94 -9.22 -9.48
N GLN A 132 -6.49 -9.25 -10.70
CA GLN A 132 -5.74 -9.62 -11.91
C GLN A 132 -4.57 -8.66 -12.21
N LEU A 133 -4.70 -7.37 -11.87
CA LEU A 133 -3.61 -6.42 -12.01
C LEU A 133 -2.49 -6.67 -10.98
N LEU A 134 -2.84 -7.13 -9.78
CA LEU A 134 -1.92 -7.40 -8.68
C LEU A 134 -1.14 -8.71 -8.86
N THR A 135 -1.76 -9.76 -9.41
CA THR A 135 -1.14 -11.09 -9.59
C THR A 135 0.26 -11.05 -10.19
N PRO A 136 0.55 -10.30 -11.28
CA PRO A 136 1.90 -10.21 -11.84
C PRO A 136 2.84 -9.23 -11.11
N ILE A 137 2.37 -8.51 -10.09
CA ILE A 137 3.13 -7.48 -9.36
C ILE A 137 3.69 -8.04 -8.05
N VAL A 138 2.91 -8.90 -7.37
CA VAL A 138 3.27 -9.46 -6.06
C VAL A 138 3.65 -10.93 -6.17
N GLU A 139 4.51 -11.40 -5.28
CA GLU A 139 4.94 -12.81 -5.23
C GLU A 139 3.80 -13.73 -4.76
N THR A 140 3.06 -13.30 -3.73
CA THR A 140 1.92 -14.04 -3.19
C THR A 140 0.81 -13.06 -2.82
N LEU A 141 -0.41 -13.40 -3.21
CA LEU A 141 -1.62 -12.65 -2.89
C LEU A 141 -2.55 -13.54 -2.06
N ASP A 142 -2.54 -13.31 -0.75
CA ASP A 142 -3.42 -14.00 0.18
C ASP A 142 -4.84 -13.47 0.05
N ASP A 143 -5.80 -14.36 -0.19
CA ASP A 143 -7.22 -14.03 -0.18
C ASP A 143 -7.80 -14.22 1.22
N LEU A 144 -8.21 -13.11 1.85
CA LEU A 144 -8.71 -13.08 3.21
C LEU A 144 -10.24 -13.20 3.30
N GLY A 145 -10.94 -13.25 2.16
CA GLY A 145 -12.39 -13.42 2.09
C GLY A 145 -13.11 -12.33 1.30
N GLY A 146 -14.41 -12.53 1.12
CA GLY A 146 -15.29 -11.57 0.45
C GLY A 146 -15.50 -10.31 1.29
N ALA A 147 -15.49 -9.15 0.64
CA ALA A 147 -15.88 -7.90 1.28
C ALA A 147 -17.40 -7.80 1.28
N ASP A 148 -18.03 -8.27 2.37
CA ASP A 148 -19.48 -8.18 2.56
C ASP A 148 -19.90 -6.72 2.82
N GLN A 149 -20.82 -6.20 2.00
CA GLN A 149 -21.39 -4.86 2.16
C GLN A 149 -22.00 -4.67 3.55
N GLY A 150 -22.57 -5.71 4.17
CA GLY A 150 -23.13 -5.63 5.52
C GLY A 150 -22.12 -5.30 6.62
N ARG A 151 -20.82 -5.44 6.34
CA ARG A 151 -19.72 -5.15 7.26
C ARG A 151 -19.00 -3.84 6.96
N VAL A 152 -19.42 -3.08 5.95
CA VAL A 152 -18.73 -1.84 5.57
C VAL A 152 -18.69 -0.84 6.73
N LYS A 153 -17.59 -0.07 6.82
CA LYS A 153 -17.37 0.93 7.88
C LYS A 153 -18.56 1.89 8.08
N ASP A 154 -19.12 2.37 6.99
CA ASP A 154 -20.23 3.32 6.99
C ASP A 154 -21.35 2.81 6.07
N PRO A 155 -22.46 2.31 6.66
CA PRO A 155 -23.60 1.81 5.91
C PRO A 155 -24.35 2.88 5.09
N GLN A 156 -24.17 4.17 5.40
CA GLN A 156 -24.85 5.26 4.70
C GLN A 156 -24.21 5.63 3.36
N VAL A 157 -22.97 5.18 3.14
CA VAL A 157 -22.27 5.43 1.88
C VAL A 157 -22.94 4.64 0.76
N ASN A 158 -23.34 5.35 -0.31
CA ASN A 158 -23.84 4.70 -1.51
C ASN A 158 -22.69 4.02 -2.27
N TRP A 159 -22.69 2.70 -2.28
CA TRP A 159 -21.74 1.87 -3.02
C TRP A 159 -22.28 1.36 -4.37
N GLY A 160 -23.51 1.73 -4.75
CA GLY A 160 -24.13 1.33 -6.01
C GLY A 160 -23.95 -0.17 -6.32
N SER A 161 -23.45 -0.49 -7.50
CA SER A 161 -23.15 -1.86 -7.95
C SER A 161 -21.75 -2.35 -7.60
N TYR A 162 -20.94 -1.60 -6.83
CA TYR A 162 -19.55 -1.97 -6.52
C TYR A 162 -19.43 -3.37 -5.91
N TYR A 163 -20.26 -3.69 -4.90
CA TYR A 163 -20.24 -5.00 -4.25
C TYR A 163 -20.74 -6.15 -5.14
N GLN A 164 -21.51 -5.86 -6.19
CA GLN A 164 -21.92 -6.87 -7.19
C GLN A 164 -20.72 -7.41 -7.99
N HIS A 165 -19.59 -6.68 -7.99
CA HIS A 165 -18.36 -7.09 -8.65
C HIS A 165 -17.47 -8.01 -7.78
N GLY A 166 -18.02 -8.53 -6.67
CA GLY A 166 -17.33 -9.46 -5.77
C GLY A 166 -15.98 -8.94 -5.28
N PRO A 167 -15.92 -7.75 -4.66
CA PRO A 167 -14.70 -7.28 -4.02
C PRO A 167 -14.29 -8.25 -2.91
N ARG A 168 -12.98 -8.48 -2.79
CA ARG A 168 -12.39 -9.38 -1.79
C ARG A 168 -11.26 -8.66 -1.09
N VAL A 169 -11.09 -8.96 0.19
CA VAL A 169 -9.92 -8.48 0.94
C VAL A 169 -8.75 -9.37 0.57
N VAL A 170 -7.72 -8.76 0.00
CA VAL A 170 -6.49 -9.44 -0.38
C VAL A 170 -5.31 -8.77 0.30
N ALA A 171 -4.32 -9.55 0.69
CA ALA A 171 -3.11 -9.06 1.31
C ALA A 171 -1.88 -9.66 0.62
N ALA A 172 -0.83 -8.85 0.47
CA ALA A 172 0.45 -9.29 -0.05
C ALA A 172 1.54 -8.95 0.94
N ARG A 173 2.36 -9.95 1.28
CA ARG A 173 3.57 -9.71 2.07
C ARG A 173 4.57 -8.96 1.21
N LEU A 174 5.19 -7.97 1.84
CA LEU A 174 6.23 -7.16 1.23
C LEU A 174 7.56 -7.57 1.84
N SER A 175 8.47 -8.01 0.99
CA SER A 175 9.87 -8.23 1.35
C SER A 175 10.67 -7.02 0.89
N PRO A 176 11.57 -6.49 1.72
CA PRO A 176 12.56 -5.53 1.23
C PRO A 176 13.32 -6.15 0.04
N PRO A 177 13.76 -5.35 -0.95
CA PRO A 177 14.56 -5.87 -2.05
C PRO A 177 15.74 -6.67 -1.51
N SER A 178 16.04 -7.80 -2.15
CA SER A 178 17.11 -8.73 -1.77
C SER A 178 18.49 -8.08 -1.61
N ILE A 179 18.70 -6.90 -2.19
CA ILE A 179 19.90 -6.06 -2.04
C ILE A 179 20.18 -5.69 -0.57
N TRP A 180 19.16 -5.63 0.29
CA TRP A 180 19.33 -5.37 1.73
C TRP A 180 19.48 -6.63 2.59
N MET A 181 19.23 -7.83 2.02
CA MET A 181 19.50 -9.10 2.70
C MET A 181 20.98 -9.50 2.64
N SER A 182 21.80 -8.79 1.85
CA SER A 182 23.25 -8.96 1.74
C SER A 182 24.04 -7.98 2.61
N ALA A 183 23.53 -7.59 3.77
CA ALA A 183 24.41 -7.05 4.81
C ALA A 183 25.16 -8.25 5.42
N PRO A 184 26.51 -8.29 5.43
CA PRO A 184 27.21 -9.39 6.10
C PRO A 184 26.81 -9.37 7.57
N ALA A 185 26.31 -10.52 8.05
CA ALA A 185 26.15 -10.76 9.47
C ALA A 185 27.46 -10.35 10.15
N SER A 186 27.40 -9.33 11.01
CA SER A 186 28.55 -8.89 11.78
C SER A 186 29.18 -10.11 12.44
N ALA A 187 30.43 -10.39 12.10
CA ALA A 187 31.21 -11.48 12.65
C ALA A 187 31.29 -11.31 14.17
N ALA A 188 30.35 -11.94 14.87
CA ALA A 188 30.51 -12.31 16.27
C ALA A 188 31.55 -13.44 16.32
N GLY A 189 32.82 -13.05 16.30
CA GLY A 189 33.98 -13.92 16.42
C GLY A 189 34.95 -13.34 17.42
N LEU A 190 34.81 -13.78 18.67
CA LEU A 190 35.73 -13.54 19.77
C LEU A 190 37.18 -13.86 19.39
N GLY A 191 38.09 -12.96 19.72
CA GLY A 191 39.53 -13.14 19.61
C GLY A 191 40.26 -12.14 20.51
N HIS A 192 40.03 -12.25 21.81
CA HIS A 192 40.73 -11.49 22.83
C HIS A 192 42.19 -11.99 22.89
N ALA A 193 43.14 -11.18 22.42
CA ALA A 193 44.56 -11.36 22.70
C ALA A 193 45.16 -9.98 22.99
N LEU A 194 45.21 -9.64 24.28
CA LEU A 194 45.97 -8.50 24.79
C LEU A 194 47.47 -8.79 24.60
N PRO A 195 48.28 -7.87 24.04
CA PRO A 195 49.72 -8.02 24.07
C PRO A 195 50.24 -7.77 25.49
N SER A 196 50.84 -8.80 26.08
CA SER A 196 51.59 -8.75 27.32
C SER A 196 52.80 -7.81 27.18
N PHE A 197 52.75 -6.65 27.84
CA PHE A 197 53.89 -5.75 27.98
C PHE A 197 54.91 -6.36 28.96
N ASN A 198 56.04 -6.79 28.43
CA ASN A 198 57.19 -7.25 29.21
C ASN A 198 57.94 -6.02 29.76
N ARG A 199 57.91 -5.82 31.08
CA ARG A 199 58.85 -4.91 31.76
C ARG A 199 60.19 -5.63 31.87
N GLN A 200 61.21 -5.13 31.19
CA GLN A 200 62.59 -5.33 31.62
C GLN A 200 63.16 -3.99 32.07
N ALA A 201 63.58 -3.98 33.34
CA ALA A 201 64.44 -2.97 33.93
C ALA A 201 65.86 -3.56 34.09
N SER A 202 66.84 -2.66 34.26
CA SER A 202 68.28 -2.85 34.52
C SER A 202 69.13 -2.74 33.24
N ALA A 203 70.18 -1.91 33.17
CA ALA A 203 70.97 -1.23 34.18
C ALA A 203 71.41 0.17 33.70
#